data_AF-A0A954L224-F1
#
_entry.id   AF-A0A954L224-F1
#
_cell.length_a   1.000
_cell.length_b   1.000
_cell.length_c   1.000
_cell.angle_alpha   90.00
_cell.angle_beta   90.00
_cell.angle_gamma   90.00
#
_symmetry.space_group_name_H-M   'P 1'
#
loop_
_entity.id
_entity.type
_entity.pdbx_description
1 polymer ?
#
loop_
_entity_poly.entity_id
_entity_poly.type
_entity_poly.pdbx_seq_one_letter_code
_entity_poly.pdbx_strand_id
1 'polypeptide(L)'
;MPRFSPRSRLSRPLVYLLIAAMVTGDLTGCSRRFWRQQANKDTYRATAQKLTDPHWQLPRIDITPDSRSRFFDPYDPDCEPLPPDDPAAHEFMHCVDGKRGYKSWHKFGTALSVENPQWLEPFGVMAANGQPQISHDQVVIENATLQDTLELSYIHSREYQTAIEDLYLAALQLTFERFQFGVRYLNSAGREPGVGYTGVSTFGAANTNGTLNSNFGISQLLPSGAQLAVEITNSTLWLFGTGGGSNTASTLSFNAIQPLLFQAGRKVVLAALTQAERNVLYQARTLARFRQILFTNITTAYLNLLQQQQTIVNNENNIRQIEEQIEAQQAIDNRVPSIVSEPLDALPEGFEIPDDLADHLSFRDGFLKWTGQLTDEQAERLESLTE
;
A
#
# COMPACT_ATOMS: atom_id res chain seq x y z
N MET A 1 68.52 20.75 41.43
CA MET A 1 67.84 20.40 40.16
C MET A 1 67.63 18.88 40.13
N PRO A 2 66.43 18.34 40.41
CA PRO A 2 66.19 16.91 40.30
C PRO A 2 65.76 16.54 38.88
N ARG A 3 66.43 15.54 38.31
CA ARG A 3 66.07 14.88 37.04
C ARG A 3 64.79 14.07 37.23
N PHE A 4 63.77 14.31 36.43
CA PHE A 4 62.58 13.46 36.32
C PHE A 4 62.80 12.33 35.29
N SER A 5 62.67 11.10 35.76
CA SER A 5 62.22 9.91 35.01
C SER A 5 61.58 8.97 36.05
N PRO A 6 60.55 8.16 35.75
CA PRO A 6 60.54 7.23 34.61
C PRO A 6 59.23 7.13 33.82
N ARG A 7 59.36 6.61 32.60
CA ARG A 7 58.28 6.12 31.73
C ARG A 7 57.54 4.96 32.41
N SER A 8 56.23 5.09 32.64
CA SER A 8 55.36 3.96 32.98
C SER A 8 55.12 3.12 31.72
N ARG A 9 55.65 1.89 31.70
CA ARG A 9 55.24 0.89 30.71
C ARG A 9 53.88 0.36 31.14
N LEU A 10 52.85 0.67 30.35
CA LEU A 10 51.54 0.00 30.45
C LEU A 10 51.77 -1.51 30.42
N SER A 11 51.20 -2.21 31.42
CA SER A 11 51.36 -3.65 31.54
C SER A 11 50.70 -4.34 30.34
N ARG A 12 51.42 -5.28 29.72
CA ARG A 12 50.95 -6.15 28.62
C ARG A 12 49.49 -6.64 28.78
N PRO A 13 49.02 -7.10 29.96
CA PRO A 13 47.62 -7.51 30.12
C PRO A 13 46.61 -6.38 29.91
N LEU A 14 46.92 -5.14 30.28
CA LEU A 14 46.02 -3.99 30.12
C LEU A 14 45.89 -3.59 28.65
N VAL A 15 46.96 -3.78 27.86
CA VAL A 15 46.93 -3.61 26.40
C VAL A 15 46.08 -4.71 25.75
N TYR A 16 46.20 -5.97 26.17
CA TYR A 16 45.35 -7.05 25.67
C TYR A 16 43.87 -6.87 26.06
N LEU A 17 43.59 -6.34 27.25
CA LEU A 17 42.22 -6.04 27.71
C LEU A 17 41.60 -4.89 26.92
N LEU A 18 42.38 -3.85 26.61
CA LEU A 18 41.93 -2.75 25.74
C LEU A 18 41.71 -3.21 24.30
N ILE A 19 42.59 -4.05 23.74
CA ILE A 19 42.42 -4.63 22.40
C ILE A 19 41.20 -5.57 22.36
N ALA A 20 41.02 -6.41 23.38
CA ALA A 20 39.85 -7.27 23.49
C ALA A 20 38.55 -6.45 23.60
N ALA A 21 38.54 -5.38 24.39
CA ALA A 21 37.39 -4.47 24.51
C ALA A 21 37.07 -3.74 23.19
N MET A 22 38.10 -3.35 22.41
CA MET A 22 37.94 -2.74 21.09
C MET A 22 37.35 -3.73 20.09
N VAL A 23 37.88 -4.95 20.03
CA VAL A 23 37.42 -6.01 19.11
C VAL A 23 36.02 -6.51 19.48
N THR A 24 35.64 -6.54 20.75
CA THR A 24 34.27 -6.91 21.17
C THR A 24 33.25 -5.77 20.98
N GLY A 25 33.70 -4.51 20.97
CA GLY A 25 32.82 -3.34 20.77
C GLY A 25 32.31 -3.21 19.33
N ASP A 26 33.08 -3.67 18.35
CA ASP A 26 32.74 -3.55 16.93
C ASP A 26 31.66 -4.56 16.47
N LEU A 27 31.34 -5.58 17.28
CA LEU A 27 30.39 -6.62 16.91
C LEU A 27 28.95 -6.36 17.36
N THR A 28 28.71 -5.40 18.27
CA THR A 28 27.36 -5.19 18.85
C THR A 28 26.62 -3.96 18.31
N GLY A 29 27.27 -3.11 17.51
CA GLY A 29 26.70 -1.82 17.06
C GLY A 29 26.52 -1.62 15.55
N CYS A 30 27.03 -2.52 14.70
CA CYS A 30 27.14 -2.28 13.25
C CYS A 30 26.41 -3.33 12.39
N SER A 31 25.23 -3.78 12.81
CA SER A 31 24.40 -4.65 11.97
C SER A 31 23.41 -3.84 11.12
N ARG A 32 23.03 -4.37 9.95
CA ARG A 32 21.99 -3.76 9.09
C ARG A 32 20.69 -3.48 9.87
N ARG A 33 20.32 -4.40 10.76
CA ARG A 33 19.18 -4.28 11.68
C ARG A 33 19.28 -3.06 12.58
N PHE A 34 20.45 -2.81 13.17
CA PHE A 34 20.67 -1.67 14.05
C PHE A 34 20.44 -0.34 13.32
N TRP A 35 21.03 -0.17 12.14
CA TRP A 35 20.88 1.05 11.34
C TRP A 35 19.45 1.30 10.90
N ARG A 36 18.74 0.25 10.48
CA ARG A 36 17.29 0.34 10.17
C ARG A 36 16.50 0.81 11.40
N GLN A 37 16.67 0.17 12.54
CA GLN A 37 15.94 0.55 13.76
C GLN A 37 16.27 1.96 14.24
N GLN A 38 17.53 2.39 14.11
CA GLN A 38 17.93 3.75 14.43
C GLN A 38 17.28 4.77 13.49
N ALA A 39 17.28 4.50 12.18
CA ALA A 39 16.60 5.33 11.19
C ALA A 39 15.10 5.44 11.50
N ASN A 40 14.41 4.34 11.78
CA ASN A 40 12.99 4.34 12.15
C ASN A 40 12.72 5.19 13.41
N LYS A 41 13.59 5.09 14.44
CA LYS A 41 13.44 5.90 15.66
C LYS A 41 13.60 7.40 15.36
N ASP A 42 14.55 7.75 14.52
CA ASP A 42 14.83 9.14 14.18
C ASP A 42 13.74 9.74 13.28
N THR A 43 13.19 8.96 12.34
CA THR A 43 12.05 9.38 11.52
C THR A 43 10.80 9.58 12.37
N TYR A 44 10.44 8.64 13.25
CA TYR A 44 9.29 8.82 14.14
C TYR A 44 9.46 10.01 15.08
N ARG A 45 10.68 10.25 15.59
CA ARG A 45 10.96 11.46 16.39
C ARG A 45 10.78 12.73 15.56
N ALA A 46 11.27 12.75 14.32
CA ALA A 46 11.13 13.90 13.43
C ALA A 46 9.65 14.18 13.10
N THR A 47 8.86 13.15 12.84
CA THR A 47 7.42 13.25 12.62
C THR A 47 6.69 13.75 13.86
N ALA A 48 6.98 13.16 15.04
CA ALA A 48 6.34 13.56 16.31
C ALA A 48 6.56 15.04 16.64
N GLN A 49 7.74 15.59 16.33
CA GLN A 49 8.02 17.02 16.48
C GLN A 49 7.11 17.93 15.63
N LYS A 50 6.49 17.42 14.57
CA LYS A 50 5.58 18.17 13.68
C LYS A 50 4.11 17.97 14.02
N LEU A 51 3.78 17.01 14.88
CA LEU A 51 2.42 16.65 15.26
C LEU A 51 1.97 17.26 16.60
N THR A 52 2.55 18.40 16.98
CA THR A 52 2.21 19.08 18.25
C THR A 52 0.88 19.82 18.20
N ASP A 53 0.36 20.14 17.01
CA ASP A 53 -0.90 20.86 16.84
C ASP A 53 -2.10 19.89 16.98
N PRO A 54 -3.03 20.13 17.93
CA PRO A 54 -4.22 19.31 18.10
C PRO A 54 -5.08 19.13 16.84
N HIS A 55 -5.11 20.11 15.93
CA HIS A 55 -5.93 20.05 14.72
C HIS A 55 -5.47 18.98 13.72
N TRP A 56 -4.17 18.63 13.74
CA TRP A 56 -3.55 17.73 12.77
C TRP A 56 -3.07 16.43 13.41
N GLN A 57 -3.66 16.03 14.54
CA GLN A 57 -3.30 14.80 15.23
C GLN A 57 -3.62 13.57 14.38
N LEU A 58 -2.67 12.64 14.36
CA LEU A 58 -2.74 11.39 13.63
C LEU A 58 -2.71 10.22 14.64
N PRO A 59 -3.71 9.34 14.66
CA PRO A 59 -3.73 8.20 15.56
C PRO A 59 -2.76 7.10 15.12
N ARG A 60 -2.48 7.00 13.81
CA ARG A 60 -1.53 6.06 13.23
C ARG A 60 -0.52 6.80 12.37
N ILE A 61 0.75 6.57 12.65
CA ILE A 61 1.92 7.03 11.87
C ILE A 61 2.93 5.91 11.63
N ASP A 62 2.65 4.70 12.11
CA ASP A 62 3.54 3.56 11.96
C ASP A 62 3.55 3.11 10.50
N ILE A 63 4.74 2.90 9.94
CA ILE A 63 4.92 2.41 8.58
C ILE A 63 4.41 0.99 8.43
N THR A 64 4.54 0.15 9.46
CA THR A 64 4.07 -1.25 9.40
C THR A 64 2.54 -1.28 9.37
N PRO A 65 1.90 -1.91 8.36
CA PRO A 65 0.46 -2.09 8.30
C PRO A 65 -0.12 -2.73 9.57
N ASP A 66 -1.42 -2.54 9.84
CA ASP A 66 -2.11 -3.30 10.90
C ASP A 66 -1.99 -4.80 10.60
N SER A 67 -1.71 -5.64 11.61
CA SER A 67 -1.60 -7.09 11.49
C SER A 67 -2.79 -7.79 10.80
N ARG A 68 -3.98 -7.19 10.88
CA ARG A 68 -5.20 -7.68 10.22
C ARG A 68 -5.27 -7.30 8.74
N SER A 69 -4.42 -6.39 8.30
CA SER A 69 -4.37 -5.92 6.92
C SER A 69 -3.84 -7.00 5.99
N ARG A 70 -4.36 -7.00 4.76
CA ARG A 70 -3.84 -7.81 3.66
C ARG A 70 -2.40 -7.46 3.29
N PHE A 71 -1.96 -6.25 3.62
CA PHE A 71 -0.63 -5.72 3.32
C PHE A 71 0.39 -5.99 4.41
N PHE A 72 -0.03 -6.53 5.55
CA PHE A 72 0.90 -6.82 6.63
C PHE A 72 1.84 -7.94 6.25
N ASP A 73 3.14 -7.70 6.40
CA ASP A 73 4.15 -8.74 6.23
C ASP A 73 4.48 -9.34 7.61
N PRO A 74 4.18 -10.63 7.87
CA PRO A 74 4.49 -11.28 9.14
C PRO A 74 5.96 -11.71 9.26
N TYR A 75 6.75 -11.66 8.19
CA TYR A 75 8.14 -12.13 8.20
C TYR A 75 9.10 -11.11 8.83
N ASP A 76 10.32 -11.55 9.19
CA ASP A 76 11.33 -10.63 9.72
C ASP A 76 11.87 -9.74 8.58
N PRO A 77 11.73 -8.40 8.65
CA PRO A 77 12.15 -7.51 7.58
C PRO A 77 13.68 -7.44 7.36
N ASP A 78 14.49 -8.07 8.22
CA ASP A 78 15.93 -8.24 7.98
C ASP A 78 16.27 -9.59 7.31
N CYS A 79 15.34 -10.55 7.32
CA CYS A 79 15.54 -11.94 6.89
C CYS A 79 14.27 -12.46 6.19
N GLU A 80 13.75 -11.70 5.23
CA GLU A 80 12.53 -12.03 4.51
C GLU A 80 12.73 -13.28 3.62
N PRO A 81 11.71 -14.16 3.52
CA PRO A 81 11.71 -15.24 2.55
C PRO A 81 11.60 -14.68 1.12
N LEU A 82 11.96 -15.49 0.13
CA LEU A 82 11.75 -15.13 -1.28
C LEU A 82 10.25 -15.00 -1.57
N PRO A 83 9.77 -13.90 -2.20
CA PRO A 83 8.38 -13.79 -2.61
C PRO A 83 8.05 -14.85 -3.69
N PRO A 84 6.77 -15.19 -3.88
CA PRO A 84 6.36 -15.98 -5.03
C PRO A 84 6.75 -15.25 -6.32
N ASP A 85 7.48 -15.93 -7.20
CA ASP A 85 8.04 -15.40 -8.44
C ASP A 85 7.39 -16.05 -9.67
N ASP A 86 7.53 -15.41 -10.83
CA ASP A 86 7.14 -16.01 -12.10
C ASP A 86 7.96 -17.29 -12.37
N PRO A 87 7.34 -18.43 -12.73
CA PRO A 87 8.08 -19.68 -12.93
C PRO A 87 9.22 -19.58 -13.95
N ALA A 88 9.05 -18.82 -15.03
CA ALA A 88 10.09 -18.67 -16.06
C ALA A 88 11.24 -17.77 -15.57
N ALA A 89 10.91 -16.68 -14.87
CA ALA A 89 11.93 -15.86 -14.21
C ALA A 89 12.71 -16.63 -13.14
N HIS A 90 12.01 -17.48 -12.39
CA HIS A 90 12.57 -18.27 -11.29
C HIS A 90 13.68 -19.24 -11.76
N GLU A 91 13.56 -19.81 -12.97
CA GLU A 91 14.61 -20.66 -13.55
C GLU A 91 15.96 -19.94 -13.64
N PHE A 92 15.94 -18.64 -13.96
CA PHE A 92 17.16 -17.83 -14.02
C PHE A 92 17.81 -17.61 -12.64
N MET A 93 17.09 -17.78 -11.53
CA MET A 93 17.75 -17.78 -10.21
C MET A 93 18.68 -18.98 -10.03
N HIS A 94 18.35 -20.12 -10.65
CA HIS A 94 19.08 -21.38 -10.55
C HIS A 94 20.13 -21.56 -11.64
N CYS A 95 19.92 -21.00 -12.82
CA CYS A 95 20.87 -21.05 -13.93
C CYS A 95 20.77 -19.83 -14.83
N VAL A 96 21.86 -19.07 -14.98
CA VAL A 96 21.96 -17.96 -15.93
C VAL A 96 23.10 -18.24 -16.89
N ASP A 97 22.83 -18.19 -18.20
CA ASP A 97 23.87 -18.34 -19.24
C ASP A 97 24.75 -19.60 -19.04
N GLY A 98 24.10 -20.73 -18.76
CA GLY A 98 24.74 -22.03 -18.49
C GLY A 98 25.51 -22.12 -17.17
N LYS A 99 25.46 -21.08 -16.32
CA LYS A 99 26.16 -21.03 -15.04
C LYS A 99 25.16 -21.21 -13.91
N ARG A 100 25.48 -22.13 -13.00
CA ARG A 100 24.66 -22.39 -11.81
C ARG A 100 24.60 -21.15 -10.92
N GLY A 101 23.40 -20.78 -10.51
CA GLY A 101 23.12 -19.70 -9.59
C GLY A 101 23.60 -19.96 -8.16
N TYR A 102 23.34 -19.00 -7.28
CA TYR A 102 23.81 -19.05 -5.90
C TYR A 102 23.09 -20.15 -5.09
N LYS A 103 23.85 -20.96 -4.37
CA LYS A 103 23.30 -22.14 -3.65
C LYS A 103 22.35 -21.78 -2.50
N SER A 104 22.48 -20.58 -1.93
CA SER A 104 21.75 -20.18 -0.73
C SER A 104 20.64 -19.18 -1.01
N TRP A 105 20.13 -19.11 -2.26
CA TRP A 105 18.96 -18.29 -2.59
C TRP A 105 17.77 -18.59 -1.65
N HIS A 106 17.52 -19.86 -1.37
CA HIS A 106 16.41 -20.31 -0.52
C HIS A 106 16.73 -20.34 0.98
N LYS A 107 17.82 -19.71 1.44
CA LYS A 107 18.28 -19.79 2.84
C LYS A 107 17.19 -19.33 3.84
N PHE A 108 16.40 -18.33 3.47
CA PHE A 108 15.34 -17.76 4.31
C PHE A 108 13.95 -18.32 3.97
N GLY A 109 13.87 -19.34 3.12
CA GLY A 109 12.61 -19.92 2.67
C GLY A 109 11.98 -19.16 1.50
N THR A 110 10.76 -19.57 1.16
CA THR A 110 9.93 -19.02 0.08
C THR A 110 8.53 -18.73 0.65
N ALA A 111 8.03 -17.52 0.45
CA ALA A 111 6.67 -17.14 0.81
C ALA A 111 5.67 -17.79 -0.15
N LEU A 112 4.52 -18.21 0.38
CA LEU A 112 3.44 -18.81 -0.40
C LEU A 112 2.58 -17.78 -1.13
N SER A 113 2.46 -16.58 -0.56
CA SER A 113 1.65 -15.47 -1.07
C SER A 113 2.34 -14.14 -0.83
N VAL A 114 2.00 -13.15 -1.67
CA VAL A 114 2.41 -11.74 -1.48
C VAL A 114 1.58 -11.06 -0.39
N GLU A 115 0.33 -11.47 -0.24
CA GLU A 115 -0.55 -10.97 0.83
C GLU A 115 -0.32 -11.71 2.13
N ASN A 116 -0.69 -11.05 3.24
CA ASN A 116 -0.71 -11.65 4.57
C ASN A 116 -1.51 -12.97 4.57
N PRO A 117 -0.91 -14.13 4.88
CA PRO A 117 -1.65 -15.39 4.85
C PRO A 117 -2.81 -15.46 5.85
N GLN A 118 -2.79 -14.64 6.90
CA GLN A 118 -3.75 -14.68 8.00
C GLN A 118 -4.85 -13.60 7.92
N TRP A 119 -4.81 -12.70 6.93
CA TRP A 119 -5.75 -11.56 6.91
C TRP A 119 -7.23 -11.98 6.76
N LEU A 120 -7.48 -13.19 6.26
CA LEU A 120 -8.82 -13.77 6.10
C LEU A 120 -9.39 -14.40 7.38
N GLU A 121 -8.55 -14.71 8.37
CA GLU A 121 -8.97 -15.36 9.63
C GLU A 121 -10.11 -14.62 10.36
N PRO A 122 -10.12 -13.27 10.45
CA PRO A 122 -11.21 -12.54 11.10
C PRO A 122 -12.57 -12.72 10.43
N PHE A 123 -12.60 -13.10 9.16
CA PHE A 123 -13.83 -13.35 8.39
C PHE A 123 -14.25 -14.83 8.42
N GLY A 124 -13.53 -15.69 9.14
CA GLY A 124 -13.80 -17.13 9.19
C GLY A 124 -13.48 -17.86 7.88
N VAL A 125 -12.78 -17.20 6.95
CA VAL A 125 -12.39 -17.76 5.65
C VAL A 125 -10.99 -18.37 5.76
N MET A 126 -10.86 -19.61 5.34
CA MET A 126 -9.57 -20.29 5.27
C MET A 126 -8.96 -20.09 3.88
N ALA A 127 -7.70 -19.65 3.82
CA ALA A 127 -7.00 -19.48 2.56
C ALA A 127 -6.84 -20.83 1.84
N ALA A 128 -7.41 -20.94 0.63
CA ALA A 128 -7.24 -22.14 -0.20
C ALA A 128 -5.76 -22.34 -0.53
N ASN A 129 -5.22 -23.52 -0.20
CA ASN A 129 -3.79 -23.86 -0.40
C ASN A 129 -2.79 -22.87 0.23
N GLY A 130 -3.20 -22.13 1.28
CA GLY A 130 -2.36 -21.11 1.92
C GLY A 130 -2.20 -19.82 1.09
N GLN A 131 -3.00 -19.65 0.03
CA GLN A 131 -3.00 -18.47 -0.82
C GLN A 131 -4.31 -17.70 -0.64
N PRO A 132 -4.31 -16.54 0.04
CA PRO A 132 -5.54 -15.81 0.34
C PRO A 132 -6.22 -15.24 -0.91
N GLN A 133 -5.47 -14.97 -1.99
CA GLN A 133 -5.97 -14.39 -3.25
C GLN A 133 -7.10 -15.20 -3.91
N ILE A 134 -7.09 -16.51 -3.71
CA ILE A 134 -8.08 -17.42 -4.31
C ILE A 134 -9.41 -17.36 -3.54
N SER A 135 -9.38 -16.98 -2.26
CA SER A 135 -10.52 -17.01 -1.35
C SER A 135 -11.10 -15.62 -1.08
N HIS A 136 -10.74 -14.61 -1.87
CA HIS A 136 -11.27 -13.24 -1.70
C HIS A 136 -12.79 -13.18 -1.89
N ASP A 137 -13.32 -13.98 -2.81
CA ASP A 137 -14.74 -14.08 -3.16
C ASP A 137 -15.61 -14.68 -2.03
N GLN A 138 -14.99 -15.43 -1.13
CA GLN A 138 -15.68 -16.07 0.01
C GLN A 138 -15.89 -15.10 1.18
N VAL A 139 -15.28 -13.92 1.15
CA VAL A 139 -15.42 -12.93 2.23
C VAL A 139 -16.80 -12.28 2.12
N VAL A 140 -17.69 -12.68 3.04
CA VAL A 140 -19.03 -12.11 3.17
C VAL A 140 -19.12 -11.40 4.51
N ILE A 141 -19.50 -10.12 4.47
CA ILE A 141 -19.77 -9.32 5.67
C ILE A 141 -21.26 -9.06 5.70
N GLU A 142 -21.97 -9.83 6.52
CA GLU A 142 -23.40 -9.63 6.72
C GLU A 142 -23.65 -8.37 7.53
N ASN A 143 -24.60 -7.53 7.09
CA ASN A 143 -25.05 -6.34 7.81
C ASN A 143 -23.92 -5.38 8.23
N ALA A 144 -22.95 -5.14 7.33
CA ALA A 144 -21.85 -4.22 7.59
C ALA A 144 -22.35 -2.84 8.02
N THR A 145 -21.96 -2.38 9.21
CA THR A 145 -22.29 -1.04 9.66
C THR A 145 -21.36 0.00 9.04
N LEU A 146 -21.75 1.28 9.09
CA LEU A 146 -20.85 2.38 8.69
C LEU A 146 -19.52 2.33 9.47
N GLN A 147 -19.56 1.96 10.75
CA GLN A 147 -18.34 1.85 11.55
C GLN A 147 -17.43 0.73 11.04
N ASP A 148 -17.98 -0.44 10.73
CA ASP A 148 -17.21 -1.58 10.21
C ASP A 148 -16.58 -1.24 8.86
N THR A 149 -17.34 -0.59 7.97
CA THR A 149 -16.82 -0.19 6.65
C THR A 149 -15.69 0.83 6.77
N LEU A 150 -15.77 1.78 7.72
CA LEU A 150 -14.70 2.73 8.00
C LEU A 150 -13.46 2.05 8.60
N GLU A 151 -13.64 1.14 9.55
CA GLU A 151 -12.52 0.39 10.15
C GLU A 151 -11.79 -0.43 9.08
N LEU A 152 -12.53 -1.20 8.28
CA LEU A 152 -11.97 -1.98 7.17
C LEU A 152 -11.27 -1.10 6.15
N SER A 153 -11.81 0.08 5.85
CA SER A 153 -11.18 1.04 4.95
C SER A 153 -9.83 1.53 5.49
N TYR A 154 -9.74 1.84 6.78
CA TYR A 154 -8.47 2.25 7.39
C TYR A 154 -7.44 1.11 7.49
N ILE A 155 -7.87 -0.15 7.57
CA ILE A 155 -6.98 -1.32 7.64
C ILE A 155 -6.50 -1.74 6.23
N HIS A 156 -7.38 -1.76 5.24
CA HIS A 156 -7.14 -2.39 3.93
C HIS A 156 -6.98 -1.40 2.75
N SER A 157 -7.10 -0.07 2.97
CA SER A 157 -6.84 0.93 1.94
C SER A 157 -5.34 1.05 1.65
N ARG A 158 -4.98 0.83 0.37
CA ARG A 158 -3.61 1.02 -0.11
C ARG A 158 -3.22 2.49 -0.08
N GLU A 159 -4.15 3.36 -0.48
CA GLU A 159 -3.96 4.80 -0.60
C GLU A 159 -3.67 5.41 0.78
N TYR A 160 -4.35 4.92 1.83
CA TYR A 160 -4.06 5.36 3.20
C TYR A 160 -2.66 4.94 3.67
N GLN A 161 -2.28 3.70 3.36
CA GLN A 161 -0.96 3.18 3.67
C GLN A 161 0.14 3.93 2.91
N THR A 162 -0.05 4.21 1.62
CA THR A 162 0.87 5.04 0.82
C THR A 162 1.00 6.45 1.39
N ALA A 163 -0.09 7.08 1.84
CA ALA A 163 -0.01 8.41 2.46
C ALA A 163 0.81 8.42 3.78
N ILE A 164 0.83 7.29 4.51
CA ILE A 164 1.69 7.11 5.71
C ILE A 164 3.14 6.90 5.29
N GLU A 165 3.39 6.08 4.27
CA GLU A 165 4.72 5.83 3.71
C GLU A 165 5.34 7.13 3.15
N ASP A 166 4.56 7.98 2.49
CA ASP A 166 5.01 9.28 1.99
C ASP A 166 5.44 10.22 3.12
N LEU A 167 4.71 10.23 4.24
CA LEU A 167 5.11 10.96 5.44
C LEU A 167 6.41 10.39 6.02
N TYR A 168 6.52 9.06 6.08
CA TYR A 168 7.73 8.39 6.55
C TYR A 168 8.95 8.73 5.69
N LEU A 169 8.83 8.68 4.36
CA LEU A 169 9.90 9.02 3.42
C LEU A 169 10.30 10.49 3.51
N ALA A 170 9.34 11.40 3.66
CA ALA A 170 9.63 12.81 3.90
C ALA A 170 10.40 13.02 5.22
N ALA A 171 10.02 12.30 6.28
CA ALA A 171 10.72 12.32 7.57
C ALA A 171 12.13 11.71 7.45
N LEU A 172 12.29 10.64 6.67
CA LEU A 172 13.59 10.02 6.39
C LEU A 172 14.54 11.00 5.69
N GLN A 173 14.05 11.71 4.66
CA GLN A 173 14.84 12.76 4.02
C GLN A 173 15.24 13.86 5.02
N LEU A 174 14.34 14.27 5.90
CA LEU A 174 14.68 15.24 6.95
C LEU A 174 15.77 14.73 7.90
N THR A 175 15.72 13.46 8.30
CA THR A 175 16.79 12.88 9.13
C THR A 175 18.14 12.89 8.41
N PHE A 176 18.15 12.67 7.09
CA PHE A 176 19.36 12.76 6.27
C PHE A 176 19.91 14.19 6.22
N GLU A 177 19.07 15.21 6.00
CA GLU A 177 19.51 16.61 6.04
C GLU A 177 20.08 16.98 7.41
N ARG A 178 19.42 16.58 8.50
CA ARG A 178 19.90 16.80 9.87
C ARG A 178 21.23 16.09 10.13
N PHE A 179 21.40 14.88 9.60
CA PHE A 179 22.62 14.10 9.75
C PHE A 179 23.85 14.82 9.19
N GLN A 180 23.71 15.59 8.11
CA GLN A 180 24.82 16.38 7.55
C GLN A 180 25.36 17.44 8.53
N PHE A 181 24.47 18.05 9.32
CA PHE A 181 24.83 19.06 10.33
C PHE A 181 25.27 18.45 11.67
N GLY A 182 25.02 17.16 11.88
CA GLY A 182 25.48 16.41 13.05
C GLY A 182 26.97 16.07 12.98
N VAL A 183 27.50 15.60 14.11
CA VAL A 183 28.83 14.97 14.14
C VAL A 183 28.71 13.60 13.51
N ARG A 184 29.32 13.40 12.33
CA ARG A 184 29.31 12.13 11.62
C ARG A 184 30.63 11.43 11.82
N TYR A 185 30.61 10.15 12.16
CA TYR A 185 31.79 9.30 12.21
C TYR A 185 32.13 8.80 10.81
N LEU A 186 32.33 9.73 9.88
CA LEU A 186 32.69 9.48 8.50
C LEU A 186 33.96 10.26 8.20
N ASN A 187 34.85 9.66 7.41
CA ASN A 187 36.06 10.33 6.97
C ASN A 187 35.77 11.48 5.98
N SER A 188 36.81 12.20 5.58
CA SER A 188 36.67 13.37 4.69
C SER A 188 36.08 13.03 3.31
N ALA A 189 36.16 11.76 2.90
CA ALA A 189 35.57 11.22 1.67
C ALA A 189 34.18 10.58 1.87
N GLY A 190 33.57 10.71 3.06
CA GLY A 190 32.25 10.15 3.38
C GLY A 190 32.24 8.64 3.60
N ARG A 191 33.41 8.01 3.84
CA ARG A 191 33.51 6.58 4.14
C ARG A 191 33.38 6.31 5.63
N GLU A 192 32.72 5.21 5.95
CA GLU A 192 32.63 4.67 7.30
C GLU A 192 34.01 4.23 7.81
N PRO A 193 34.22 4.22 9.14
CA PRO A 193 35.45 3.71 9.73
C PRO A 193 35.58 2.23 9.40
N GLY A 194 36.77 1.83 8.97
CA GLY A 194 36.96 0.45 8.58
C GLY A 194 38.41 0.06 8.39
N VAL A 195 38.59 -1.25 8.27
CA VAL A 195 39.86 -1.87 7.96
C VAL A 195 39.74 -2.55 6.60
N GLY A 196 40.55 -2.11 5.65
CA GLY A 196 40.63 -2.68 4.31
C GLY A 196 41.98 -3.34 4.10
N TYR A 197 41.98 -4.53 3.49
CA TYR A 197 43.18 -5.18 3.02
C TYR A 197 43.14 -5.30 1.50
N THR A 198 44.19 -4.83 0.84
CA THR A 198 44.39 -4.96 -0.60
C THR A 198 45.68 -5.70 -0.86
N GLY A 199 45.60 -6.90 -1.42
CA GLY A 199 46.77 -7.64 -1.90
C GLY A 199 46.86 -7.57 -3.42
N VAL A 200 48.03 -7.28 -3.95
CA VAL A 200 48.30 -7.39 -5.39
C VAL A 200 49.34 -8.49 -5.59
N SER A 201 48.92 -9.54 -6.28
CA SER A 201 49.79 -10.62 -6.76
C SER A 201 49.79 -10.61 -8.28
N THR A 202 50.93 -10.32 -8.90
CA THR A 202 51.12 -10.44 -10.35
C THR A 202 51.73 -11.81 -10.66
N PHE A 203 51.03 -12.59 -11.48
CA PHE A 203 51.51 -13.92 -11.89
C PHE A 203 52.82 -13.79 -12.67
N GLY A 204 53.88 -14.49 -12.23
CA GLY A 204 55.22 -14.43 -12.84
C GLY A 204 56.14 -13.33 -12.32
N ALA A 205 55.69 -12.46 -11.40
CA ALA A 205 56.55 -11.49 -10.71
C ALA A 205 57.04 -12.03 -9.36
N ALA A 206 58.29 -11.73 -8.99
CA ALA A 206 58.88 -12.14 -7.71
C ALA A 206 58.36 -11.35 -6.49
N ASN A 207 57.58 -10.29 -6.72
CA ASN A 207 57.13 -9.38 -5.68
C ASN A 207 55.61 -9.39 -5.58
N THR A 208 55.10 -9.86 -4.45
CA THR A 208 53.70 -9.70 -4.02
C THR A 208 53.67 -8.59 -2.99
N ASN A 209 52.66 -7.72 -3.00
CA ASN A 209 52.48 -6.73 -1.93
C ASN A 209 51.09 -6.82 -1.30
N GLY A 210 51.01 -6.47 -0.03
CA GLY A 210 49.78 -6.39 0.74
C GLY A 210 49.72 -5.06 1.44
N THR A 211 48.59 -4.36 1.37
CA THR A 211 48.37 -3.10 2.08
C THR A 211 47.17 -3.26 3.00
N LEU A 212 47.38 -3.09 4.31
CA LEU A 212 46.32 -2.93 5.29
C LEU A 212 46.13 -1.45 5.59
N ASN A 213 44.94 -0.93 5.32
CA ASN A 213 44.55 0.43 5.65
C ASN A 213 43.48 0.37 6.73
N SER A 214 43.70 1.02 7.87
CA SER A 214 42.65 1.34 8.81
C SER A 214 42.41 2.84 8.78
N ASN A 215 41.17 3.25 8.57
CA ASN A 215 40.78 4.65 8.61
C ASN A 215 39.72 4.88 9.68
N PHE A 216 39.79 6.05 10.30
CA PHE A 216 38.75 6.55 11.16
C PHE A 216 38.66 8.05 10.92
N GLY A 217 37.45 8.56 10.76
CA GLY A 217 37.28 9.99 10.59
C GLY A 217 35.98 10.50 11.16
N ILE A 218 36.00 11.78 11.49
CA ILE A 218 34.87 12.53 11.99
C ILE A 218 34.69 13.74 11.07
N SER A 219 33.47 14.00 10.64
CA SER A 219 33.14 15.14 9.79
C SER A 219 31.80 15.77 10.17
N GLN A 220 31.70 17.10 10.02
CA GLN A 220 30.50 17.87 10.33
C GLN A 220 30.37 19.09 9.40
N LEU A 221 29.15 19.34 8.92
CA LEU A 221 28.79 20.59 8.25
C LEU A 221 28.25 21.60 9.26
N LEU A 222 28.79 22.81 9.28
CA LEU A 222 28.33 23.90 10.12
C LEU A 222 27.26 24.74 9.40
N PRO A 223 26.34 25.39 10.15
CA PRO A 223 25.34 26.29 9.57
C PRO A 223 25.94 27.46 8.76
N SER A 224 27.20 27.84 8.98
CA SER A 224 27.88 28.85 8.16
C SER A 224 28.23 28.36 6.75
N GLY A 225 28.17 27.06 6.49
CA GLY A 225 28.69 26.39 5.30
C GLY A 225 30.08 25.79 5.48
N ALA A 226 30.73 26.03 6.63
CA ALA A 226 32.04 25.48 6.89
C ALA A 226 31.95 23.96 7.13
N GLN A 227 32.84 23.20 6.50
CA GLN A 227 32.99 21.76 6.70
C GLN A 227 34.24 21.51 7.52
N LEU A 228 34.09 20.80 8.64
CA LEU A 228 35.18 20.37 9.49
C LEU A 228 35.35 18.86 9.37
N ALA A 229 36.57 18.39 9.18
CA ALA A 229 36.88 16.97 9.16
C ALA A 229 38.22 16.68 9.85
N VAL A 230 38.25 15.61 10.63
CA VAL A 230 39.46 15.07 11.26
C VAL A 230 39.54 13.60 10.88
N GLU A 231 40.68 13.16 10.36
CA GLU A 231 40.86 11.79 9.89
C GLU A 231 42.20 11.23 10.32
N ILE A 232 42.17 10.00 10.81
CA ILE A 232 43.35 9.21 11.15
C ILE A 232 43.37 8.02 10.20
N THR A 233 44.47 7.88 9.48
CA THR A 233 44.70 6.77 8.57
C THR A 233 46.00 6.07 8.94
N ASN A 234 45.94 4.76 9.13
CA ASN A 234 47.11 3.93 9.34
C ASN A 234 47.22 2.96 8.17
N SER A 235 48.32 3.04 7.42
CA SER A 235 48.61 2.16 6.30
C SER A 235 49.84 1.32 6.61
N THR A 236 49.68 0.01 6.57
CA THR A 236 50.78 -0.95 6.68
C THR A 236 50.96 -1.63 5.33
N LEU A 237 52.11 -1.41 4.71
CA LEU A 237 52.52 -2.06 3.47
C LEU A 237 53.47 -3.20 3.79
N TRP A 238 53.14 -4.40 3.33
CA TRP A 238 54.04 -5.55 3.30
C TRP A 238 54.50 -5.82 1.88
N LEU A 239 55.81 -5.96 1.72
CA LEU A 239 56.45 -6.38 0.48
C LEU A 239 56.94 -7.82 0.67
N PHE A 240 56.32 -8.75 -0.04
CA PHE A 240 56.65 -10.17 -0.02
C PHE A 240 57.49 -10.50 -1.27
N GLY A 241 58.81 -10.60 -1.08
CA GLY A 241 59.79 -10.84 -2.14
C GLY A 241 61.22 -10.88 -1.57
N THR A 242 62.23 -10.99 -2.42
CA THR A 242 63.64 -11.02 -1.99
C THR A 242 64.05 -9.65 -1.43
N GLY A 243 64.38 -9.59 -0.14
CA GLY A 243 64.58 -8.32 0.59
C GLY A 243 63.29 -7.72 1.18
N GLY A 244 62.23 -8.53 1.31
CA GLY A 244 60.93 -8.13 1.82
C GLY A 244 60.97 -7.41 3.18
N GLY A 245 60.01 -6.51 3.37
CA GLY A 245 59.90 -5.67 4.57
C GLY A 245 58.48 -5.16 4.76
N SER A 246 58.20 -4.67 5.96
CA SER A 246 56.94 -4.00 6.30
C SER A 246 57.20 -2.55 6.63
N ASN A 247 56.43 -1.64 6.06
CA ASN A 247 56.43 -0.23 6.44
C ASN A 247 55.04 0.15 6.95
N THR A 248 54.98 0.84 8.07
CA THR A 248 53.73 1.32 8.67
C THR A 248 53.81 2.83 8.79
N ALA A 249 52.86 3.52 8.17
CA ALA A 249 52.73 4.96 8.23
C ALA A 249 51.37 5.33 8.81
N SER A 250 51.37 6.23 9.79
CA SER A 250 50.14 6.80 10.35
C SER A 250 50.08 8.28 10.01
N THR A 251 48.95 8.72 9.47
CA THR A 251 48.67 10.11 9.14
C THR A 251 47.46 10.59 9.93
N LEU A 252 47.55 11.81 10.45
CA LEU A 252 46.44 12.53 11.07
C LEU A 252 46.24 13.80 10.25
N SER A 253 45.06 13.94 9.66
CA SER A 253 44.68 15.10 8.85
C SER A 253 43.57 15.88 9.54
N PHE A 254 43.69 17.20 9.50
CA PHE A 254 42.66 18.16 9.91
C PHE A 254 42.33 19.00 8.71
N ASN A 255 41.04 19.06 8.34
CA ASN A 255 40.55 19.82 7.21
C ASN A 255 39.41 20.74 7.67
N ALA A 256 39.51 22.01 7.30
CA ALA A 256 38.49 23.02 7.53
C ALA A 256 38.28 23.82 6.24
N ILE A 257 37.14 23.63 5.58
CA ILE A 257 36.79 24.34 4.34
C ILE A 257 35.66 25.30 4.63
N GLN A 258 35.86 26.60 4.36
CA GLN A 258 34.82 27.61 4.50
C GLN A 258 34.62 28.35 3.17
N PRO A 259 33.46 28.20 2.50
CA PRO A 259 33.12 29.03 1.35
C PRO A 259 32.86 30.48 1.79
N LEU A 260 33.41 31.46 1.06
CA LEU A 260 33.33 32.88 1.41
C LEU A 260 32.35 33.69 0.52
N LEU A 261 32.07 33.25 -0.71
CA LEU A 261 31.22 33.97 -1.67
C LEU A 261 30.05 33.12 -2.16
N PHE A 262 30.30 32.11 -2.99
CA PHE A 262 29.27 31.23 -3.54
C PHE A 262 28.97 30.08 -2.59
N GLN A 263 27.67 29.75 -2.44
CA GLN A 263 27.17 28.75 -1.48
C GLN A 263 27.54 29.04 0.00
N ALA A 264 27.94 30.28 0.28
CA ALA A 264 28.30 30.72 1.62
C ALA A 264 27.07 31.23 2.39
N GLY A 265 27.13 31.09 3.71
CA GLY A 265 26.20 31.74 4.63
C GLY A 265 24.97 30.90 4.98
N ARG A 266 24.48 31.18 6.19
CA ARG A 266 23.41 30.41 6.85
C ARG A 266 22.12 30.32 6.05
N LYS A 267 21.78 31.38 5.31
CA LYS A 267 20.57 31.41 4.47
C LYS A 267 20.61 30.35 3.37
N VAL A 268 21.75 30.14 2.73
CA VAL A 268 21.88 29.20 1.61
C VAL A 268 22.04 27.78 2.13
N VAL A 269 22.94 27.60 3.10
CA VAL A 269 23.29 26.28 3.64
C VAL A 269 22.13 25.64 4.39
N LEU A 270 21.39 26.41 5.21
CA LEU A 270 20.22 25.89 5.91
C LEU A 270 18.96 25.83 5.04
N ALA A 271 18.99 26.29 3.78
CA ALA A 271 17.79 26.32 2.94
C ALA A 271 17.23 24.90 2.73
N ALA A 272 18.09 23.93 2.41
CA ALA A 272 17.69 22.54 2.19
C ALA A 272 17.07 21.93 3.46
N LEU A 273 17.74 22.06 4.62
CA LEU A 273 17.20 21.62 5.90
C LEU A 273 15.86 22.31 6.22
N THR A 274 15.76 23.62 6.02
CA THR A 274 14.52 24.37 6.27
C THR A 274 13.39 23.87 5.38
N GLN A 275 13.67 23.57 4.11
CA GLN A 275 12.69 23.03 3.19
C GLN A 275 12.26 21.61 3.62
N ALA A 276 13.20 20.74 3.99
CA ALA A 276 12.88 19.40 4.49
C ALA A 276 12.02 19.45 5.76
N GLU A 277 12.34 20.35 6.71
CA GLU A 277 11.55 20.57 7.93
C GLU A 277 10.10 20.97 7.60
N ARG A 278 9.91 21.85 6.60
CA ARG A 278 8.58 22.26 6.13
C ARG A 278 7.87 21.15 5.38
N ASN A 279 8.58 20.38 4.57
CA ASN A 279 8.01 19.26 3.80
C ASN A 279 7.39 18.23 4.74
N VAL A 280 8.07 17.84 5.84
CA VAL A 280 7.49 16.91 6.83
C VAL A 280 6.22 17.47 7.46
N LEU A 281 6.22 18.76 7.84
CA LEU A 281 5.02 19.41 8.37
C LEU A 281 3.88 19.42 7.36
N TYR A 282 4.17 19.70 6.09
CA TYR A 282 3.16 19.68 5.03
C TYR A 282 2.63 18.27 4.79
N GLN A 283 3.49 17.26 4.76
CA GLN A 283 3.05 15.87 4.58
C GLN A 283 2.22 15.36 5.76
N ALA A 284 2.55 15.77 6.99
CA ALA A 284 1.71 15.46 8.14
C ALA A 284 0.28 16.03 7.98
N ARG A 285 0.16 17.27 7.49
CA ARG A 285 -1.13 17.90 7.19
C ARG A 285 -1.84 17.24 6.00
N THR A 286 -1.10 16.85 4.97
CA THR A 286 -1.63 16.10 3.82
C THR A 286 -2.25 14.79 4.29
N LEU A 287 -1.57 14.03 5.15
CA LEU A 287 -2.09 12.78 5.71
C LEU A 287 -3.35 13.01 6.57
N ALA A 288 -3.34 14.04 7.42
CA ALA A 288 -4.52 14.37 8.23
C ALA A 288 -5.72 14.78 7.36
N ARG A 289 -5.51 15.57 6.31
CA ARG A 289 -6.54 15.91 5.32
C ARG A 289 -7.02 14.66 4.56
N PHE A 290 -6.09 13.79 4.16
CA PHE A 290 -6.43 12.54 3.47
C PHE A 290 -7.37 11.67 4.31
N ARG A 291 -7.12 11.57 5.62
CA ARG A 291 -8.03 10.82 6.53
C ARG A 291 -9.46 11.37 6.54
N GLN A 292 -9.62 12.69 6.50
CA GLN A 292 -10.93 13.35 6.42
C GLN A 292 -11.61 13.08 5.07
N ILE A 293 -10.86 13.16 3.97
CA ILE A 293 -11.37 12.85 2.63
C ILE A 293 -11.80 11.39 2.55
N LEU A 294 -10.97 10.46 3.03
CA LEU A 294 -11.28 9.04 3.05
C LEU A 294 -12.57 8.78 3.84
N PHE A 295 -12.70 9.35 5.04
CA PHE A 295 -13.90 9.23 5.85
C PHE A 295 -15.16 9.69 5.09
N THR A 296 -15.11 10.88 4.47
CA THR A 296 -16.24 11.42 3.70
C THR A 296 -16.57 10.57 2.48
N ASN A 297 -15.56 10.08 1.76
CA ASN A 297 -15.74 9.24 0.58
C ASN A 297 -16.41 7.90 0.94
N ILE A 298 -15.93 7.22 1.99
CA ILE A 298 -16.50 5.95 2.44
C ILE A 298 -17.92 6.15 2.97
N THR A 299 -18.15 7.19 3.77
CA THR A 299 -19.50 7.52 4.27
C THR A 299 -20.47 7.78 3.12
N THR A 300 -20.05 8.55 2.11
CA THR A 300 -20.88 8.84 0.94
C THR A 300 -21.15 7.57 0.13
N ALA A 301 -20.14 6.72 -0.09
CA ALA A 301 -20.31 5.45 -0.79
C ALA A 301 -21.28 4.51 -0.06
N TYR A 302 -21.17 4.42 1.26
CA TYR A 302 -22.07 3.63 2.11
C TYR A 302 -23.52 4.11 2.00
N LEU A 303 -23.75 5.42 2.13
CA LEU A 303 -25.11 5.99 2.03
C LEU A 303 -25.71 5.82 0.62
N ASN A 304 -24.88 5.94 -0.43
CA ASN A 304 -25.31 5.68 -1.80
C ASN A 304 -25.71 4.21 -2.00
N LEU A 305 -24.99 3.27 -1.38
CA LEU A 305 -25.34 1.85 -1.44
C LEU A 305 -26.68 1.57 -0.74
N LEU A 306 -26.93 2.18 0.42
CA LEU A 306 -28.24 2.09 1.10
C LEU A 306 -29.36 2.69 0.24
N GLN A 307 -29.12 3.81 -0.43
CA GLN A 307 -30.08 4.41 -1.36
C GLN A 307 -30.36 3.49 -2.57
N GLN A 308 -29.32 2.84 -3.11
CA GLN A 308 -29.49 1.85 -4.18
C GLN A 308 -30.31 0.65 -3.73
N GLN A 309 -30.05 0.11 -2.54
CA GLN A 309 -30.84 -0.97 -1.96
C GLN A 309 -32.31 -0.57 -1.85
N GLN A 310 -32.60 0.63 -1.35
CA GLN A 310 -33.98 1.13 -1.27
C GLN A 310 -34.63 1.28 -2.65
N THR A 311 -33.84 1.69 -3.66
CA THR A 311 -34.33 1.83 -5.04
C THR A 311 -34.69 0.48 -5.64
N ILE A 312 -33.89 -0.58 -5.37
CA ILE A 312 -34.20 -1.95 -5.78
C ILE A 312 -35.51 -2.42 -5.15
N VAL A 313 -35.68 -2.25 -3.83
CA VAL A 313 -36.93 -2.60 -3.12
C VAL A 313 -38.13 -1.84 -3.69
N ASN A 314 -37.97 -0.56 -4.00
CA ASN A 314 -39.04 0.25 -4.61
C ASN A 314 -39.40 -0.28 -6.01
N ASN A 315 -38.40 -0.67 -6.81
CA ASN A 315 -38.61 -1.21 -8.14
C ASN A 315 -39.27 -2.60 -8.10
N GLU A 316 -38.86 -3.47 -7.17
CA GLU A 316 -39.50 -4.77 -6.96
C GLU A 316 -40.98 -4.62 -6.58
N ASN A 317 -41.28 -3.70 -5.65
CA ASN A 317 -42.67 -3.41 -5.28
C ASN A 317 -43.48 -2.84 -6.45
N ASN A 318 -42.88 -2.01 -7.29
CA ASN A 318 -43.50 -1.47 -8.49
C ASN A 318 -43.79 -2.57 -9.52
N ILE A 319 -42.81 -3.45 -9.79
CA ILE A 319 -42.98 -4.60 -10.68
C ILE A 319 -44.15 -5.47 -10.21
N ARG A 320 -44.19 -5.84 -8.92
CA ARG A 320 -45.30 -6.61 -8.35
C ARG A 320 -46.65 -5.92 -8.56
N GLN A 321 -46.72 -4.61 -8.34
CA GLN A 321 -47.96 -3.86 -8.54
C GLN A 321 -48.40 -3.85 -10.01
N ILE A 322 -47.45 -3.74 -10.95
CA ILE A 322 -47.73 -3.80 -12.39
C ILE A 322 -48.20 -5.19 -12.79
N GLU A 323 -47.59 -6.25 -12.27
CA GLU A 323 -48.02 -7.64 -12.51
C GLU A 323 -49.47 -7.86 -12.06
N GLU A 324 -49.82 -7.42 -10.85
CA GLU A 324 -51.20 -7.48 -10.32
C GLU A 324 -52.18 -6.69 -11.21
N GLN A 325 -51.78 -5.51 -11.71
CA GLN A 325 -52.60 -4.71 -12.62
C GLN A 325 -52.82 -5.39 -13.96
N ILE A 326 -51.79 -6.02 -14.52
CA ILE A 326 -51.89 -6.77 -15.79
C ILE A 326 -52.83 -7.95 -15.61
N GLU A 327 -52.71 -8.70 -14.51
CA GLU A 327 -53.60 -9.82 -14.22
C GLU A 327 -55.07 -9.38 -14.10
N ALA A 328 -55.31 -8.28 -13.37
CA ALA A 328 -56.64 -7.70 -13.25
C ALA A 328 -57.19 -7.24 -14.62
N GLN A 329 -56.37 -6.60 -15.46
CA GLN A 329 -56.77 -6.15 -16.78
C GLN A 329 -57.08 -7.35 -17.71
N GLN A 330 -56.26 -8.40 -17.68
CA GLN A 330 -56.51 -9.61 -18.45
C GLN A 330 -57.80 -10.31 -18.01
N ALA A 331 -58.10 -10.32 -16.71
CA ALA A 331 -59.39 -10.81 -16.20
C ALA A 331 -60.58 -9.96 -16.70
N ILE A 332 -60.41 -8.65 -16.86
CA ILE A 332 -61.42 -7.76 -17.44
C ILE A 332 -61.55 -7.99 -18.95
N ASP A 333 -60.45 -8.08 -19.69
CA ASP A 333 -60.44 -8.24 -21.14
C ASP A 333 -60.97 -9.62 -21.57
N ASN A 334 -60.65 -10.67 -20.81
CA ASN A 334 -61.20 -12.01 -21.03
C ASN A 334 -62.68 -12.12 -20.65
N ARG A 335 -63.28 -11.08 -20.05
CA ARG A 335 -64.69 -11.05 -19.75
C ARG A 335 -65.47 -10.80 -21.06
N VAL A 336 -66.02 -11.87 -21.63
CA VAL A 336 -67.00 -11.74 -22.72
C VAL A 336 -68.18 -10.92 -22.19
N PRO A 337 -68.53 -9.78 -22.81
CA PRO A 337 -69.69 -8.99 -22.39
C PRO A 337 -70.94 -9.87 -22.51
N SER A 338 -71.67 -10.05 -21.42
CA SER A 338 -72.91 -10.85 -21.45
C SER A 338 -74.02 -10.14 -22.24
N ILE A 339 -73.88 -8.83 -22.46
CA ILE A 339 -74.81 -8.02 -23.25
C ILE A 339 -73.99 -7.03 -24.07
N VAL A 340 -74.15 -7.05 -25.39
CA VAL A 340 -73.58 -6.05 -26.31
C VAL A 340 -74.74 -5.24 -26.87
N SER A 341 -74.63 -3.91 -26.89
CA SER A 341 -75.67 -3.03 -27.41
C SER A 341 -75.11 -2.01 -28.39
N GLU A 342 -75.70 -1.93 -29.58
CA GLU A 342 -75.35 -0.97 -30.62
C GLU A 342 -76.54 -0.06 -30.93
N PRO A 343 -76.33 1.25 -31.16
CA PRO A 343 -77.40 2.18 -31.52
C PRO A 343 -77.89 1.88 -32.95
N LEU A 344 -79.22 1.79 -33.11
CA LEU A 344 -79.89 1.61 -34.40
C LEU A 344 -81.19 2.43 -34.41
N ASP A 345 -81.30 3.40 -35.33
CA ASP A 345 -82.41 4.36 -35.34
C ASP A 345 -83.78 3.70 -35.60
N ALA A 346 -83.84 2.68 -36.46
CA ALA A 346 -85.02 1.85 -36.70
C ALA A 346 -84.61 0.51 -37.37
N LEU A 347 -85.39 -0.55 -37.15
CA LEU A 347 -85.28 -1.77 -37.95
C LEU A 347 -85.76 -1.50 -39.39
N PRO A 348 -85.15 -2.12 -40.42
CA PRO A 348 -85.62 -2.01 -41.81
C PRO A 348 -87.10 -2.39 -41.94
N GLU A 349 -87.84 -1.72 -42.83
CA GLU A 349 -89.27 -1.98 -43.03
C GLU A 349 -89.52 -3.45 -43.46
N GLY A 350 -90.22 -4.21 -42.61
CA GLY A 350 -90.54 -5.62 -42.85
C GLY A 350 -89.55 -6.64 -42.27
N PHE A 351 -88.53 -6.21 -41.53
CA PHE A 351 -87.60 -7.11 -40.85
C PHE A 351 -88.18 -7.62 -39.52
N GLU A 352 -88.53 -8.90 -39.48
CA GLU A 352 -88.87 -9.60 -38.24
C GLU A 352 -87.65 -10.39 -37.75
N ILE A 353 -87.35 -10.28 -36.46
CA ILE A 353 -86.25 -11.03 -35.84
C ILE A 353 -86.59 -12.52 -35.95
N PRO A 354 -85.73 -13.35 -36.54
CA PRO A 354 -85.97 -14.79 -36.66
C PRO A 354 -86.19 -15.45 -35.29
N ASP A 355 -87.15 -16.38 -35.19
CA ASP A 355 -87.51 -17.06 -33.92
C ASP A 355 -86.31 -17.77 -33.27
N ASP A 356 -85.34 -18.23 -34.06
CA ASP A 356 -84.09 -18.86 -33.63
C ASP A 356 -83.11 -17.89 -32.94
N LEU A 357 -83.27 -16.59 -33.16
CA LEU A 357 -82.44 -15.53 -32.56
C LEU A 357 -83.22 -14.67 -31.56
N ALA A 358 -84.54 -14.85 -31.41
CA ALA A 358 -85.40 -14.01 -30.57
C ALA A 358 -85.05 -14.04 -29.07
N ASP A 359 -84.47 -15.14 -28.57
CA ASP A 359 -84.01 -15.27 -27.18
C ASP A 359 -82.69 -14.53 -26.91
N HIS A 360 -81.95 -14.19 -27.97
CA HIS A 360 -80.61 -13.60 -27.88
C HIS A 360 -80.53 -12.18 -28.46
N LEU A 361 -81.37 -11.83 -29.44
CA LEU A 361 -81.39 -10.53 -30.12
C LEU A 361 -82.68 -9.78 -29.81
N SER A 362 -82.56 -8.59 -29.24
CA SER A 362 -83.72 -7.73 -28.95
C SER A 362 -83.48 -6.30 -29.42
N PHE A 363 -84.53 -5.67 -29.97
CA PHE A 363 -84.52 -4.26 -30.34
C PHE A 363 -85.50 -3.48 -29.47
N ARG A 364 -85.01 -2.50 -28.71
CA ARG A 364 -85.85 -1.62 -27.88
C ARG A 364 -85.17 -0.27 -27.68
N ASP A 365 -85.96 0.80 -27.74
CA ASP A 365 -85.53 2.18 -27.45
C ASP A 365 -84.35 2.69 -28.32
N GLY A 366 -84.29 2.28 -29.60
CA GLY A 366 -83.22 2.72 -30.52
C GLY A 366 -81.88 2.01 -30.34
N PHE A 367 -81.86 0.89 -29.60
CA PHE A 367 -80.68 0.04 -29.44
C PHE A 367 -80.98 -1.41 -29.81
N LEU A 368 -80.09 -2.00 -30.60
CA LEU A 368 -80.03 -3.42 -30.85
C LEU A 368 -79.18 -4.07 -29.75
N LYS A 369 -79.71 -5.07 -29.06
CA LYS A 369 -79.05 -5.74 -27.94
C LYS A 369 -78.90 -7.23 -28.22
N TRP A 370 -77.68 -7.73 -28.10
CA TRP A 370 -77.37 -9.15 -28.09
C TRP A 370 -77.08 -9.61 -26.66
N THR A 371 -77.73 -10.68 -26.19
CA THR A 371 -77.57 -11.23 -24.85
C THR A 371 -77.01 -12.64 -24.90
N GLY A 372 -75.85 -12.86 -24.29
CA GLY A 372 -75.14 -14.14 -24.24
C GLY A 372 -73.91 -14.19 -25.15
N GLN A 373 -73.21 -15.32 -25.12
CA GLN A 373 -72.03 -15.55 -25.94
C GLN A 373 -72.46 -15.82 -27.40
N LEU A 374 -71.94 -15.04 -28.35
CA LEU A 374 -72.18 -15.26 -29.78
C LEU A 374 -71.40 -16.49 -30.25
N THR A 375 -72.09 -17.49 -30.79
CA THR A 375 -71.45 -18.68 -31.40
C THR A 375 -71.10 -18.40 -32.86
N ASP A 376 -70.12 -19.12 -33.42
CA ASP A 376 -69.69 -18.94 -34.82
C ASP A 376 -70.86 -19.13 -35.81
N GLU A 377 -71.76 -20.09 -35.55
CA GLU A 377 -72.97 -20.32 -36.35
C GLU A 377 -73.98 -19.16 -36.26
N GLN A 378 -74.16 -18.57 -35.08
CA GLN A 378 -75.02 -17.39 -34.88
C GLN A 378 -74.39 -16.13 -35.49
N ALA A 379 -73.06 -16.02 -35.50
CA ALA A 379 -72.33 -14.93 -36.14
C ALA A 379 -72.51 -14.95 -37.65
N GLU A 380 -72.28 -16.11 -38.30
CA GLU A 380 -72.54 -16.30 -39.74
C GLU A 380 -74.02 -16.03 -40.07
N ARG A 381 -74.93 -16.42 -39.17
CA ARG A 381 -76.36 -16.15 -39.34
C ARG A 381 -76.69 -14.66 -39.28
N LEU A 382 -76.12 -13.91 -38.33
CA LEU A 382 -76.29 -12.47 -38.24
C LEU A 382 -75.70 -11.73 -39.45
N GLU A 383 -74.56 -12.17 -39.96
CA GLU A 383 -73.96 -11.63 -41.18
C GLU A 383 -74.85 -11.89 -42.41
N SER A 384 -75.48 -13.08 -42.49
CA SER A 384 -76.44 -13.40 -43.57
C SER A 384 -77.73 -12.57 -43.56
N LEU A 385 -78.02 -11.86 -42.47
CA LEU A 385 -79.17 -10.96 -42.34
C LEU A 385 -78.84 -9.51 -42.75
N THR A 386 -77.56 -9.21 -43.00
CA THR A 386 -77.09 -7.88 -43.44
C THR A 386 -76.93 -7.74 -44.96
N GLU A 387 -76.93 -8.84 -45.71
CA GLU A 387 -77.08 -8.87 -47.18
C GLU A 387 -78.56 -8.81 -47.60
#